data_AF-Q1QUZ4-F1
#
_entry.id   AF-Q1QUZ4-F1
#
_cell.length_a   1.000
_cell.length_b   1.000
_cell.length_c   1.000
_cell.angle_alpha   90.00
_cell.angle_beta   90.00
_cell.angle_gamma   90.00
#
_symmetry.space_group_name_H-M   'P 1'
#
loop_
_entity.id
_entity.type
_entity.pdbx_description
1 polymer ?
#
loop_
_entity_poly.entity_id
_entity_poly.type
_entity_poly.pdbx_seq_one_letter_code
_entity_poly.pdbx_strand_id
1 'polypeptide(L)'
;MQVKSNNLLPSEKITRCAPNFPVSKALDLRVCMKLITNTKDESHATVICKLIRESASCFLCTSFLSADGLEIILPPLLESIKSNQLDVQVISNGEAQYTRPAVIRHLGKVAELKHCVFKDNEKRLHTKLYYFEGPAGYTCLIGSANLTRNGLLENEELSVMYEGEFGSLEHRSIASYRDSLLKQMGVKI
;
A
#
# COMPACT_ATOMS: atom_id res chain seq x y z
N MET A 1 14.27 33.19 -48.35
CA MET A 1 15.37 33.12 -47.35
C MET A 1 15.45 31.69 -46.84
N GLN A 2 16.63 31.09 -46.86
CA GLN A 2 16.88 29.65 -46.74
C GLN A 2 16.47 29.05 -45.39
N VAL A 3 15.86 27.87 -45.43
CA VAL A 3 15.75 26.94 -44.30
C VAL A 3 17.12 26.30 -44.08
N LYS A 4 17.72 26.47 -42.89
CA LYS A 4 18.93 25.75 -42.49
C LYS A 4 18.56 24.58 -41.58
N SER A 5 19.11 23.44 -41.98
CA SER A 5 19.01 22.10 -41.43
C SER A 5 19.73 21.90 -40.08
N ASN A 6 19.18 20.96 -39.30
CA ASN A 6 19.81 19.97 -38.43
C ASN A 6 21.02 20.36 -37.57
N ASN A 7 20.85 20.21 -36.26
CA ASN A 7 21.84 19.57 -35.40
C ASN A 7 21.12 18.68 -34.37
N LEU A 8 20.97 17.40 -34.73
CA LEU A 8 20.66 16.32 -33.80
C LEU A 8 21.90 16.08 -32.93
N LEU A 9 21.73 16.15 -31.62
CA LEU A 9 22.76 15.72 -30.66
C LEU A 9 22.92 14.19 -30.70
N PRO A 10 24.14 13.66 -30.46
CA PRO A 10 24.40 12.22 -30.63
C PRO A 10 23.70 11.39 -29.57
N SER A 11 23.13 10.26 -30.00
CA SER A 11 22.57 9.22 -29.12
C SER A 11 23.68 8.61 -28.25
N GLU A 12 23.77 9.01 -26.99
CA GLU A 12 24.54 8.26 -26.00
C GLU A 12 23.90 6.89 -25.77
N LYS A 13 24.70 5.85 -25.97
CA LYS A 13 24.36 4.46 -25.74
C LYS A 13 24.03 4.26 -24.26
N ILE A 14 22.75 4.15 -23.94
CA ILE A 14 22.30 3.58 -22.66
C ILE A 14 22.57 2.07 -22.74
N THR A 15 23.73 1.65 -22.24
CA THR A 15 24.08 0.25 -22.03
C THR A 15 23.12 -0.31 -20.98
N ARG A 16 22.07 -1.01 -21.43
CA ARG A 16 21.14 -1.74 -20.56
C ARG A 16 21.90 -2.89 -19.88
N CYS A 17 22.30 -2.70 -18.62
CA CYS A 17 22.58 -3.82 -17.73
C CYS A 17 21.24 -4.43 -17.26
N ALA A 18 20.60 -5.22 -18.12
CA ALA A 18 19.53 -6.12 -17.69
C ALA A 18 20.18 -7.39 -17.14
N PRO A 19 19.93 -7.81 -15.89
CA PRO A 19 20.38 -9.12 -15.44
C PRO A 19 19.65 -10.20 -16.24
N ASN A 20 20.43 -11.08 -16.88
CA ASN A 20 19.95 -12.30 -17.52
C ASN A 20 19.37 -13.24 -16.45
N PHE A 21 18.06 -13.18 -16.21
CA PHE A 21 17.37 -14.24 -15.47
C PHE A 21 17.10 -15.41 -16.42
N PRO A 22 17.54 -16.63 -16.10
CA PRO A 22 17.18 -17.80 -16.88
C PRO A 22 15.66 -17.98 -16.79
N VAL A 23 15.00 -17.98 -17.95
CA VAL A 23 13.57 -18.26 -18.07
C VAL A 23 13.38 -19.76 -17.82
N SER A 24 13.32 -20.16 -16.56
CA SER A 24 12.84 -21.48 -16.17
C SER A 24 11.31 -21.47 -16.23
N LYS A 25 10.76 -22.42 -17.01
CA LYS A 25 9.33 -22.76 -17.16
C LYS A 25 8.38 -21.80 -16.44
N ALA A 26 7.86 -20.82 -17.17
CA ALA A 26 6.80 -19.95 -16.70
C ALA A 26 5.60 -20.81 -16.28
N LEU A 27 5.51 -21.09 -14.98
CA LEU A 27 4.22 -21.29 -14.34
C LEU A 27 3.43 -20.03 -14.68
N ASP A 28 2.26 -20.19 -15.28
CA ASP A 28 1.38 -19.09 -15.66
C ASP A 28 0.88 -18.39 -14.38
N LEU A 29 1.78 -17.62 -13.75
CA LEU A 29 1.54 -16.80 -12.58
C LEU A 29 0.54 -15.75 -13.04
N ARG A 30 -0.74 -16.01 -12.78
CA ARG A 30 -1.82 -15.10 -13.12
C ARG A 30 -1.70 -13.86 -12.26
N VAL A 31 -1.04 -12.86 -12.82
CA VAL A 31 -1.03 -11.52 -12.28
C VAL A 31 -2.25 -10.80 -12.82
N CYS A 32 -3.19 -10.46 -11.94
CA CYS A 32 -4.30 -9.59 -12.30
C CYS A 32 -4.02 -8.19 -11.77
N MET A 33 -3.98 -7.22 -12.68
CA MET A 33 -3.80 -5.81 -12.34
C MET A 33 -5.06 -5.02 -12.71
N LYS A 34 -5.52 -4.18 -11.78
CA LYS A 34 -6.65 -3.27 -11.96
C LYS A 34 -6.29 -1.89 -11.43
N LEU A 35 -6.75 -0.84 -12.10
CA LEU A 35 -6.67 0.53 -11.57
C LEU A 35 -7.89 0.81 -10.69
N ILE A 36 -7.65 1.41 -9.54
CA ILE A 36 -8.67 1.88 -8.59
C ILE A 36 -8.63 3.39 -8.55
N THR A 37 -9.79 4.01 -8.76
CA THR A 37 -10.02 5.44 -8.61
C THR A 37 -11.28 5.68 -7.77
N ASN A 38 -11.45 6.89 -7.25
CA ASN A 38 -12.68 7.26 -6.57
C ASN A 38 -13.73 7.71 -7.60
N THR A 39 -14.75 6.89 -7.77
CA THR A 39 -15.92 7.15 -8.62
C THR A 39 -17.20 7.00 -7.81
N LYS A 40 -18.36 7.18 -8.46
CA LYS A 40 -19.66 6.96 -7.81
C LYS A 40 -19.93 5.48 -7.52
N ASP A 41 -19.42 4.59 -8.36
CA ASP A 41 -19.74 3.15 -8.32
C ASP A 41 -18.69 2.34 -7.53
N GLU A 42 -17.44 2.81 -7.49
CA GLU A 42 -16.33 2.17 -6.78
C GLU A 42 -15.38 3.25 -6.25
N SER A 43 -14.84 3.03 -5.05
CA SER A 43 -13.83 3.90 -4.43
C SER A 43 -12.77 3.09 -3.68
N HIS A 44 -11.70 3.77 -3.25
CA HIS A 44 -10.70 3.14 -2.40
C HIS A 44 -11.32 2.60 -1.12
N ALA A 45 -12.29 3.31 -0.52
CA ALA A 45 -13.02 2.83 0.64
C ALA A 45 -13.72 1.50 0.37
N THR A 46 -14.47 1.39 -0.73
CA THR A 46 -15.24 0.17 -1.03
C THR A 46 -14.32 -1.02 -1.26
N VAL A 47 -13.21 -0.82 -1.98
CA VAL A 47 -12.23 -1.88 -2.25
C VAL A 47 -11.48 -2.30 -0.99
N ILE A 48 -10.93 -1.35 -0.23
CA ILE A 48 -10.18 -1.65 1.01
C ILE A 48 -11.09 -2.34 2.03
N CYS A 49 -12.32 -1.85 2.23
CA CYS A 49 -13.25 -2.47 3.18
C CYS A 49 -13.70 -3.86 2.75
N LYS A 50 -13.80 -4.14 1.44
CA LYS A 50 -14.04 -5.49 0.93
C LYS A 50 -12.87 -6.40 1.26
N LEU A 51 -11.65 -5.98 0.91
CA LEU A 51 -10.44 -6.78 1.11
C LEU A 51 -10.17 -7.08 2.59
N ILE A 52 -10.43 -6.12 3.49
CA ILE A 52 -10.36 -6.34 4.94
C ILE A 52 -11.21 -7.56 5.37
N ARG A 53 -12.45 -7.67 4.85
CA ARG A 53 -13.38 -8.75 5.23
C ARG A 53 -13.01 -10.12 4.66
N GLU A 54 -12.29 -10.12 3.54
CA GLU A 54 -11.94 -11.34 2.80
C GLU A 54 -10.55 -11.88 3.17
N SER A 55 -9.78 -11.15 3.98
CA SER A 55 -8.38 -11.47 4.29
C SER A 55 -8.22 -12.21 5.62
N ALA A 56 -7.14 -12.98 5.71
CA ALA A 56 -6.63 -13.55 6.96
C ALA A 56 -5.63 -12.61 7.66
N SER A 57 -4.91 -11.78 6.91
CA SER A 57 -4.04 -10.73 7.45
C SER A 57 -4.12 -9.45 6.62
N CYS A 58 -3.93 -8.29 7.25
CA CYS A 58 -3.76 -7.03 6.54
C CYS A 58 -2.67 -6.13 7.13
N PHE A 59 -1.92 -5.50 6.23
CA PHE A 59 -0.92 -4.49 6.51
C PHE A 59 -1.34 -3.17 5.83
N LEU A 60 -1.69 -2.18 6.64
CA LEU A 60 -2.18 -0.88 6.17
C LEU A 60 -1.14 0.20 6.50
N CYS A 61 -0.43 0.69 5.48
CA CYS A 61 0.57 1.74 5.63
C CYS A 61 0.14 3.00 4.91
N THR A 62 0.04 4.12 5.63
CA THR A 62 -0.41 5.40 5.09
C THR A 62 0.45 6.56 5.60
N SER A 63 0.63 7.58 4.75
CA SER A 63 1.31 8.81 5.14
C SER A 63 0.43 9.67 6.03
N PHE A 64 -0.84 9.85 5.65
CA PHE A 64 -1.83 10.58 6.44
C PHE A 64 -2.88 9.63 6.98
N LEU A 65 -3.22 9.81 8.25
CA LEU A 65 -4.32 9.11 8.88
C LEU A 65 -5.15 10.12 9.69
N SER A 66 -6.38 10.33 9.24
CA SER A 66 -7.33 11.24 9.89
C SER A 66 -8.42 10.46 10.64
N ALA A 67 -9.14 11.16 11.52
CA ALA A 67 -10.20 10.53 12.32
C ALA A 67 -11.35 10.02 11.45
N ASP A 68 -11.77 10.80 10.45
CA ASP A 68 -12.82 10.43 9.49
C ASP A 68 -12.40 9.29 8.55
N GLY A 69 -11.12 9.20 8.19
CA GLY A 69 -10.56 8.04 7.48
C GLY A 69 -10.60 6.79 8.35
N LEU A 70 -10.28 6.93 9.63
CA LEU A 70 -10.34 5.83 10.59
C LEU A 70 -11.79 5.37 10.84
N GLU A 71 -12.76 6.27 10.90
CA GLU A 71 -14.20 5.93 11.02
C GLU A 71 -14.70 5.04 9.88
N ILE A 72 -14.10 5.15 8.68
CA ILE A 72 -14.43 4.32 7.53
C ILE A 72 -13.86 2.90 7.68
N ILE A 73 -12.57 2.77 8.05
CA ILE A 73 -11.89 1.47 8.02
C ILE A 73 -11.96 0.70 9.34
N LEU A 74 -12.16 1.36 10.48
CA LEU A 74 -12.14 0.70 11.78
C LEU A 74 -13.32 -0.28 11.97
N PRO A 75 -14.57 0.02 11.55
CA PRO A 75 -15.66 -0.93 11.65
C PRO A 75 -15.41 -2.27 10.96
N PRO A 76 -15.02 -2.35 9.66
CA PRO A 76 -14.73 -3.64 9.03
C PRO A 76 -13.52 -4.36 9.63
N LEU A 77 -12.51 -3.64 10.14
CA LEU A 77 -11.39 -4.27 10.85
C LEU A 77 -11.87 -4.97 12.11
N LEU A 78 -12.61 -4.27 12.97
CA LEU A 78 -13.13 -4.82 14.23
C LEU A 78 -14.12 -5.98 14.00
N GLU A 79 -14.95 -5.88 12.97
CA GLU A 79 -15.86 -6.95 12.55
C GLU A 79 -15.08 -8.20 12.12
N SER A 80 -14.05 -8.03 11.30
CA SER A 80 -13.24 -9.13 10.76
C SER A 80 -12.41 -9.77 11.87
N ILE A 81 -11.69 -8.98 12.67
CA ILE A 81 -10.96 -9.46 13.86
C ILE A 81 -11.83 -10.42 14.71
N LYS A 82 -13.09 -10.06 14.95
CA LYS A 82 -14.02 -10.88 15.75
C LYS A 82 -14.56 -12.10 15.03
N SER A 83 -14.84 -12.00 13.74
CA SER A 83 -15.56 -13.04 12.98
C SER A 83 -14.64 -14.06 12.31
N ASN A 84 -13.46 -13.65 11.85
CA ASN A 84 -12.54 -14.48 11.08
C ASN A 84 -11.08 -14.46 11.59
N GLN A 85 -10.83 -13.88 12.77
CA GLN A 85 -9.50 -13.81 13.39
C GLN A 85 -8.47 -13.06 12.52
N LEU A 86 -8.91 -12.02 11.79
CA LEU A 86 -8.03 -11.15 11.00
C LEU A 86 -6.85 -10.63 11.84
N ASP A 87 -5.62 -10.86 11.37
CA ASP A 87 -4.43 -10.19 11.89
C ASP A 87 -4.26 -8.81 11.24
N VAL A 88 -4.05 -7.78 12.06
CA VAL A 88 -4.07 -6.38 11.61
C VAL A 88 -2.83 -5.64 12.07
N GLN A 89 -2.08 -5.10 11.10
CA GLN A 89 -1.02 -4.15 11.36
C GLN A 89 -1.27 -2.82 10.63
N VAL A 90 -1.31 -1.72 11.38
CA VAL A 90 -1.46 -0.36 10.85
C VAL A 90 -0.16 0.41 11.07
N ILE A 91 0.36 1.03 10.00
CA ILE A 91 1.51 1.93 10.04
C ILE A 91 1.04 3.34 9.66
N SER A 92 1.31 4.31 10.52
CA SER A 92 1.02 5.73 10.25
C SER A 92 2.23 6.61 10.54
N ASN A 93 2.26 7.80 9.94
CA ASN A 93 3.26 8.80 10.27
C ASN A 93 3.04 9.34 11.70
N GLY A 94 4.11 9.56 12.47
CA GLY A 94 4.07 10.04 13.85
C GLY A 94 4.07 11.56 14.05
N GLU A 95 4.29 12.34 13.00
CA GLU A 95 4.22 13.81 13.08
C GLU A 95 2.76 14.27 13.10
N ALA A 96 2.44 15.20 14.00
CA ALA A 96 1.07 15.62 14.32
C ALA A 96 0.30 16.23 13.12
N GLN A 97 1.02 16.78 12.15
CA GLN A 97 0.45 17.34 10.91
C GLN A 97 -0.08 16.26 9.94
N TYR A 98 0.38 15.01 10.06
CA TYR A 98 -0.01 13.90 9.20
C TYR A 98 -0.95 12.92 9.91
N THR A 99 -0.69 12.66 11.19
CA THR A 99 -1.60 11.88 12.06
C THR A 99 -1.75 12.61 13.38
N ARG A 100 -2.96 13.07 13.69
CA ARG A 100 -3.20 13.79 14.95
C ARG A 100 -2.95 12.86 16.14
N PRO A 101 -2.35 13.34 17.25
CA PRO A 101 -2.10 12.51 18.44
C PRO A 101 -3.35 11.81 19.00
N ALA A 102 -4.54 12.39 18.84
CA ALA A 102 -5.79 11.77 19.25
C ALA A 102 -6.11 10.49 18.45
N VAL A 103 -5.80 10.46 17.15
CA VAL A 103 -5.99 9.31 16.27
C VAL A 103 -5.01 8.19 16.64
N ILE A 104 -3.74 8.54 16.90
CA ILE A 104 -2.73 7.59 17.41
C ILE A 104 -3.19 6.95 18.72
N ARG A 105 -3.66 7.77 19.68
CA ARG A 105 -4.19 7.26 20.96
C ARG A 105 -5.45 6.41 20.80
N HIS A 106 -6.28 6.69 19.79
CA HIS A 106 -7.48 5.92 19.53
C HIS A 106 -7.11 4.51 19.02
N LEU A 107 -6.27 4.43 17.99
CA LEU A 107 -5.77 3.15 17.48
C LEU A 107 -4.99 2.36 18.54
N GLY A 108 -4.13 3.01 19.31
CA GLY A 108 -3.36 2.36 20.38
C GLY A 108 -4.19 1.80 21.53
N LYS A 109 -5.51 2.07 21.59
CA LYS A 109 -6.44 1.47 22.56
C LYS A 109 -7.16 0.23 22.03
N VAL A 110 -7.06 -0.05 20.73
CA VAL A 110 -7.65 -1.23 20.12
C VAL A 110 -6.65 -2.38 20.29
N ALA A 111 -6.87 -3.22 21.30
CA ALA A 111 -5.90 -4.23 21.73
C ALA A 111 -5.67 -5.32 20.68
N GLU A 112 -6.67 -5.55 19.84
CA GLU A 112 -6.69 -6.61 18.82
C GLU A 112 -5.97 -6.24 17.52
N LEU A 113 -5.48 -4.99 17.39
CA LEU A 113 -4.65 -4.58 16.25
C LEU A 113 -3.29 -4.05 16.70
N LYS A 114 -2.29 -4.19 15.83
CA LYS A 114 -0.95 -3.65 16.04
C LYS A 114 -0.81 -2.30 15.33
N HIS A 115 -0.76 -1.21 16.09
CA HIS A 115 -0.46 0.11 15.55
C HIS A 115 1.03 0.45 15.74
N CYS A 116 1.76 0.61 14.63
CA CYS A 116 3.14 1.11 14.65
C CYS A 116 3.18 2.55 14.13
N VAL A 117 3.83 3.43 14.88
CA VAL A 117 3.96 4.84 14.52
C VAL A 117 5.36 5.09 13.97
N PHE A 118 5.45 5.42 12.68
CA PHE A 118 6.73 5.73 12.04
C PHE A 118 7.24 7.09 12.51
N LYS A 119 8.44 7.10 13.09
CA LYS A 119 9.16 8.30 13.52
C LYS A 119 10.60 8.18 13.06
N ASP A 120 11.03 9.11 12.21
CA ASP A 120 12.39 9.21 11.69
C ASP A 120 12.72 10.71 11.58
N ASN A 121 13.94 11.08 11.94
CA ASN A 121 14.37 12.48 11.99
C ASN A 121 14.81 13.03 10.61
N GLU A 122 15.05 12.14 9.65
CA GLU A 122 15.57 12.46 8.32
C GLU A 122 14.54 12.16 7.22
N LYS A 123 13.71 11.12 7.43
CA LYS A 123 12.75 10.64 6.44
C LYS A 123 11.33 10.76 6.94
N ARG A 124 10.44 11.11 6.02
CA ARG A 124 9.00 11.13 6.25
C ARG A 124 8.36 9.87 5.67
N LEU A 125 7.44 9.25 6.40
CA LEU A 125 6.56 8.23 5.83
C LEU A 125 5.64 8.88 4.79
N HIS A 126 5.85 8.58 3.51
CA HIS A 126 5.00 9.04 2.40
C HIS A 126 4.27 7.92 1.65
N THR A 127 4.49 6.68 2.06
CA THR A 127 3.91 5.48 1.44
C THR A 127 2.40 5.41 1.65
N LYS A 128 1.70 4.92 0.63
CA LYS A 128 0.36 4.33 0.75
C LYS A 128 0.41 2.93 0.15
N LEU A 129 0.36 1.94 1.03
CA LEU A 129 0.41 0.52 0.70
C LEU A 129 -0.62 -0.19 1.56
N TYR A 130 -1.60 -0.81 0.93
CA TYR A 130 -2.60 -1.64 1.58
C TYR A 130 -2.42 -3.06 1.07
N TYR A 131 -1.96 -3.95 1.94
CA TYR A 131 -1.60 -5.31 1.58
C TYR A 131 -2.44 -6.30 2.38
N PHE A 132 -2.92 -7.33 1.70
CA PHE A 132 -3.97 -8.23 2.17
C PHE A 132 -3.58 -9.65 1.81
N GLU A 133 -3.55 -10.56 2.78
CA GLU A 133 -3.25 -11.97 2.56
C GLU A 133 -4.51 -12.80 2.76
N GLY A 134 -4.80 -13.68 1.80
CA GLY A 134 -5.88 -14.64 1.87
C GLY A 134 -5.40 -16.06 1.56
N PRO A 135 -6.28 -17.07 1.64
CA PRO A 135 -5.91 -18.46 1.41
C PRO A 135 -5.33 -18.74 0.01
N ALA A 136 -5.72 -17.94 -0.99
CA ALA A 136 -5.35 -18.13 -2.39
C ALA A 136 -4.14 -17.30 -2.85
N GLY A 137 -3.58 -16.43 -1.98
CA GLY A 137 -2.51 -15.51 -2.35
C GLY A 137 -2.64 -14.17 -1.64
N TYR A 138 -2.19 -13.10 -2.30
CA TYR A 138 -2.26 -11.75 -1.77
C TYR A 138 -2.93 -10.80 -2.74
N THR A 139 -3.51 -9.75 -2.18
CA THR A 139 -3.94 -8.56 -2.91
C THR A 139 -3.21 -7.34 -2.32
N CYS A 140 -2.74 -6.43 -3.16
CA CYS A 140 -2.19 -5.17 -2.68
C CYS A 140 -2.68 -3.98 -3.49
N LEU A 141 -2.90 -2.85 -2.82
CA LEU A 141 -3.13 -1.56 -3.42
C LEU A 141 -1.94 -0.65 -3.12
N ILE A 142 -1.38 -0.06 -4.17
CA ILE A 142 -0.27 0.89 -4.11
C ILE A 142 -0.63 2.10 -4.95
N GLY A 143 -0.58 3.29 -4.36
CA GLY A 143 -1.01 4.49 -5.08
C GLY A 143 -0.99 5.77 -4.24
N SER A 144 -1.92 6.67 -4.56
CA SER A 144 -1.98 8.03 -4.00
C SER A 144 -2.91 8.16 -2.77
N ALA A 145 -3.91 7.29 -2.64
CA ALA A 145 -4.94 7.41 -1.61
C ALA A 145 -4.41 7.16 -0.20
N ASN A 146 -4.50 8.17 0.68
CA ASN A 146 -4.26 8.00 2.12
C ASN A 146 -5.54 7.51 2.83
N LEU A 147 -5.39 7.01 4.07
CA LEU A 147 -6.51 6.72 4.99
C LEU A 147 -7.11 8.01 5.58
N THR A 148 -7.64 8.85 4.70
CA THR A 148 -8.44 10.03 5.02
C THR A 148 -9.77 9.93 4.29
N ARG A 149 -10.82 10.61 4.76
CA ARG A 149 -12.11 10.60 4.05
C ARG A 149 -11.94 10.99 2.59
N ASN A 150 -11.20 12.06 2.32
CA ASN A 150 -10.97 12.55 0.97
C ASN A 150 -10.19 11.53 0.12
N GLY A 151 -9.11 10.95 0.64
CA GLY A 151 -8.33 9.95 -0.10
C GLY A 151 -9.14 8.67 -0.36
N LEU A 152 -10.01 8.29 0.56
CA LEU A 152 -10.82 7.08 0.45
C LEU A 152 -12.06 7.23 -0.44
N LEU A 153 -12.62 8.44 -0.58
CA LEU A 153 -13.95 8.64 -1.18
C LEU A 153 -14.06 9.78 -2.19
N GLU A 154 -13.31 10.87 -2.07
CA GLU A 154 -13.64 12.14 -2.75
C GLU A 154 -12.61 12.60 -3.77
N ASN A 155 -11.33 12.53 -3.43
CA ASN A 155 -10.27 13.04 -4.27
C ASN A 155 -10.16 12.23 -5.56
N GLU A 156 -9.66 12.88 -6.61
CA GLU A 156 -9.06 12.16 -7.74
C GLU A 156 -7.81 11.45 -7.19
N GLU A 157 -7.88 10.13 -7.15
CA GLU A 157 -6.86 9.26 -6.61
C GLU A 157 -6.68 8.10 -7.58
N LEU A 158 -5.44 7.63 -7.73
CA LEU A 158 -5.10 6.52 -8.57
C LEU A 158 -4.25 5.53 -7.79
N SER A 159 -4.71 4.29 -7.70
CA SER A 159 -3.94 3.18 -7.18
C SER A 159 -3.95 2.02 -8.15
N VAL A 160 -2.84 1.30 -8.20
CA VAL A 160 -2.79 -0.03 -8.81
C VAL A 160 -3.18 -1.04 -7.75
N MET A 161 -4.23 -1.82 -8.03
CA MET A 161 -4.53 -3.05 -7.33
C MET A 161 -3.89 -4.23 -8.08
N TYR A 162 -3.21 -5.08 -7.33
CA TYR A 162 -2.51 -6.24 -7.83
C TYR A 162 -2.96 -7.46 -7.03
N GLU A 163 -3.33 -8.53 -7.72
CA GLU A 163 -3.59 -9.84 -7.15
C GLU A 163 -2.52 -10.82 -7.65
N GLY A 164 -1.96 -11.62 -6.76
CA GLY A 164 -1.01 -12.65 -7.15
C GLY A 164 -0.72 -13.69 -6.09
N GLU A 165 0.16 -14.63 -6.45
CA GLU A 165 0.50 -15.78 -5.62
C GLU A 165 1.69 -15.49 -4.69
N PHE A 166 1.69 -16.11 -3.52
CA PHE A 166 2.83 -16.05 -2.62
C PHE A 166 4.10 -16.57 -3.29
N GLY A 167 5.20 -15.86 -3.06
CA GLY A 167 6.49 -16.22 -3.65
C GLY A 167 6.68 -15.79 -5.11
N SER A 168 5.77 -15.02 -5.70
CA SER A 168 6.06 -14.28 -6.93
C SER A 168 7.19 -13.25 -6.73
N LEU A 169 7.70 -12.67 -7.82
CA LEU A 169 8.73 -11.63 -7.74
C LEU A 169 8.18 -10.36 -7.06
N GLU A 170 6.94 -10.02 -7.38
CA GLU A 170 6.19 -8.88 -6.87
C GLU A 170 5.90 -9.07 -5.38
N HIS A 171 5.46 -10.28 -4.97
CA HIS A 171 5.27 -10.63 -3.57
C HIS A 171 6.55 -10.41 -2.77
N ARG A 172 7.68 -10.95 -3.25
CA ARG A 172 8.98 -10.79 -2.59
C ARG A 172 9.41 -9.32 -2.50
N SER A 173 9.14 -8.52 -3.54
CA SER A 173 9.46 -7.10 -3.54
C SER A 173 8.65 -6.33 -2.49
N ILE A 174 7.33 -6.58 -2.42
CA ILE A 174 6.43 -5.95 -1.45
C ILE A 174 6.79 -6.38 -0.02
N ALA A 175 7.01 -7.68 0.21
CA ALA A 175 7.43 -8.21 1.50
C ALA A 175 8.77 -7.61 1.95
N SER A 176 9.77 -7.55 1.05
CA SER A 176 11.07 -6.94 1.35
C SER A 176 10.95 -5.46 1.73
N TYR A 177 10.07 -4.71 1.05
CA TYR A 177 9.78 -3.33 1.40
C TYR A 177 9.11 -3.21 2.79
N ARG A 178 8.06 -3.99 3.04
CA ARG A 178 7.34 -4.05 4.32
C ARG A 178 8.31 -4.33 5.47
N ASP A 179 9.12 -5.38 5.31
CA ASP A 179 10.04 -5.84 6.34
C ASP A 179 11.16 -4.81 6.57
N SER A 180 11.67 -4.18 5.51
CA SER A 180 12.64 -3.09 5.63
C SER A 180 12.07 -1.87 6.38
N LEU A 181 10.80 -1.54 6.15
CA LEU A 181 10.12 -0.45 6.87
C LEU A 181 9.93 -0.80 8.36
N LEU A 182 9.48 -2.02 8.67
CA LEU A 182 9.33 -2.50 10.05
C LEU A 182 10.65 -2.48 10.81
N LYS A 183 11.74 -2.91 10.15
CA LYS A 183 13.09 -2.88 10.73
C LYS A 183 13.56 -1.46 11.05
N GLN A 184 13.26 -0.47 10.20
CA GLN A 184 13.57 0.95 10.47
C GLN A 184 12.88 1.45 11.75
N MET A 185 11.69 0.90 12.07
CA MET A 185 10.96 1.24 13.28
C MET A 185 11.38 0.40 14.51
N GLY A 186 12.41 -0.45 14.39
CA GLY A 186 12.86 -1.33 15.48
C GLY A 186 11.88 -2.46 15.81
N VAL A 187 10.92 -2.76 14.92
CA VAL A 187 9.98 -3.87 15.09
C VAL A 187 10.73 -5.17 14.78
N LYS A 188 10.71 -6.13 15.71
CA LYS A 188 11.20 -7.50 15.46
C LYS A 188 10.23 -8.20 14.50
N ILE A 189 10.81 -8.79 13.45
CA ILE A 189 10.12 -9.54 12.40
C ILE A 189 10.36 -11.03 12.67
#